data_AF-A0A381U6I8-F1
#
_entry.id   AF-A0A381U6I8-F1
#
_cell.length_a   1.000
_cell.length_b   1.000
_cell.length_c   1.000
_cell.angle_alpha   90.00
_cell.angle_beta   90.00
_cell.angle_gamma   90.00
#
_symmetry.space_group_name_H-M   'P 1'
#
loop_
_entity.id
_entity.type
_entity.pdbx_description
1 polymer ?
#
loop_
_entity_poly.entity_id
_entity_poly.type
_entity_poly.pdbx_seq_one_letter_code
_entity_poly.pdbx_strand_id
1 'polypeptide(L)'
;MARQWDKTDSRGKCPVCGQHATLDPQHITSQGNTEGANQQWLARNQGKIVHICRKCHDQMADSMMRNRLEKKAEANPPGKSRGEFLCSRCGRTGHNRSSCLATTRVDGSELWNPKAVKAKKKPER
;
A
#
# COMPACT_ATOMS: atom_id res chain seq x y z
N MET A 1 -27.49 -6.58 -37.30
CA MET A 1 -27.81 -5.40 -36.47
C MET A 1 -27.38 -5.69 -35.04
N ALA A 2 -26.26 -5.13 -34.59
CA ALA A 2 -25.74 -5.36 -33.24
C ALA A 2 -26.57 -4.54 -32.24
N ARG A 3 -27.16 -5.19 -31.23
CA ARG A 3 -27.96 -4.53 -30.19
C ARG A 3 -27.04 -3.57 -29.42
N GLN A 4 -27.33 -2.29 -29.54
CA GLN A 4 -26.73 -1.22 -28.75
C GLN A 4 -27.08 -1.48 -27.28
N TRP A 5 -26.08 -1.88 -26.49
CA TRP A 5 -26.26 -2.22 -25.07
C TRP A 5 -26.28 -0.91 -24.28
N ASP A 6 -27.49 -0.46 -23.96
CA ASP A 6 -27.74 0.75 -23.21
C ASP A 6 -27.20 0.61 -21.77
N LYS A 7 -26.49 1.63 -21.31
CA LYS A 7 -25.44 1.54 -20.28
C LYS A 7 -25.95 1.69 -18.84
N THR A 8 -27.24 1.57 -18.59
CA THR A 8 -27.81 1.86 -17.26
C THR A 8 -28.86 0.83 -16.87
N ASP A 9 -28.62 0.14 -15.74
CA ASP A 9 -29.56 -0.72 -15.00
C ASP A 9 -30.21 -1.88 -15.77
N SER A 10 -29.40 -2.86 -16.21
CA SER A 10 -29.92 -4.15 -16.68
C SER A 10 -30.44 -4.97 -15.49
N ARG A 11 -31.70 -4.71 -15.10
CA ARG A 11 -32.44 -5.63 -14.20
C ARG A 11 -32.72 -6.92 -14.94
N GLY A 12 -32.30 -8.04 -14.39
CA GLY A 12 -32.42 -9.32 -15.08
C GLY A 12 -32.09 -10.52 -14.21
N LYS A 13 -32.24 -11.71 -14.80
CA LYS A 13 -31.87 -12.96 -14.15
C LYS A 13 -30.35 -13.10 -14.15
N CYS A 14 -29.75 -13.22 -12.98
CA CYS A 14 -28.31 -13.48 -12.83
C CYS A 14 -27.96 -14.85 -13.45
N PRO A 15 -26.99 -14.94 -14.37
CA PRO A 15 -26.61 -16.21 -15.00
C PRO A 15 -25.89 -17.16 -14.04
N VAL A 16 -25.38 -16.65 -12.90
CA VAL A 16 -24.65 -17.45 -11.90
C VAL A 16 -25.61 -18.08 -10.89
N CYS A 17 -26.46 -17.29 -10.25
CA CYS A 17 -27.35 -17.78 -9.18
C CYS A 17 -28.82 -17.89 -9.59
N GLY A 18 -29.20 -17.43 -10.78
CA GLY A 18 -30.58 -17.48 -11.27
C GLY A 18 -31.55 -16.48 -10.63
N GLN A 19 -31.10 -15.62 -9.72
CA GLN A 19 -31.95 -14.62 -9.05
C GLN A 19 -32.18 -13.40 -9.95
N HIS A 20 -33.38 -12.80 -9.88
CA HIS A 20 -33.65 -11.52 -10.51
C HIS A 20 -33.12 -10.37 -9.66
N ALA A 21 -32.22 -9.58 -10.21
CA ALA A 21 -31.61 -8.44 -9.53
C ALA A 21 -31.09 -7.42 -10.55
N THR A 22 -30.64 -6.27 -10.09
CA THR A 22 -29.78 -5.39 -10.88
C THR A 22 -28.45 -6.09 -11.15
N LEU A 23 -28.03 -6.13 -12.41
CA LEU A 23 -26.80 -6.78 -12.83
C LEU A 23 -25.67 -5.75 -13.00
N ASP A 24 -24.55 -6.02 -12.35
CA ASP A 24 -23.31 -5.24 -12.39
C ASP A 24 -22.36 -5.87 -13.43
N PRO A 25 -21.62 -5.07 -14.22
CA PRO A 25 -20.67 -5.58 -15.20
C PRO A 25 -19.41 -6.15 -14.52
N GLN A 26 -19.19 -7.45 -14.68
CA GLN A 26 -17.98 -8.16 -14.25
C GLN A 26 -17.11 -8.51 -15.45
N HIS A 27 -15.80 -8.24 -15.37
CA HIS A 27 -14.85 -8.68 -16.39
C HIS A 27 -14.39 -10.12 -16.11
N ILE A 28 -14.38 -11.00 -17.13
CA ILE A 28 -13.87 -12.39 -17.02
C ILE A 28 -12.35 -12.41 -16.81
N THR A 29 -11.65 -11.42 -17.37
CA THR A 29 -10.20 -11.23 -17.15
C THR A 29 -9.99 -9.85 -16.55
N SER A 30 -9.26 -9.79 -15.44
CA SER A 30 -8.94 -8.55 -14.75
C SER A 30 -8.19 -7.58 -15.66
N GLN A 31 -8.62 -6.31 -15.69
CA GLN A 31 -7.99 -5.26 -16.50
C GLN A 31 -6.49 -5.11 -16.21
N GLY A 32 -6.09 -5.11 -14.92
CA GLY A 32 -4.69 -4.97 -14.53
C GLY A 32 -3.75 -6.06 -15.07
N ASN A 33 -4.24 -7.30 -15.26
CA ASN A 33 -3.43 -8.36 -15.86
C ASN A 33 -3.21 -8.14 -17.36
N THR A 34 -4.19 -7.54 -18.04
CA THR A 34 -4.11 -7.26 -19.48
C THR A 34 -3.25 -6.04 -19.81
N GLU A 35 -3.19 -5.07 -18.90
CA GLU A 35 -2.35 -3.87 -19.03
C GLU A 35 -0.85 -4.20 -18.88
N GLY A 36 -0.49 -5.06 -17.90
CA GLY A 36 0.91 -5.47 -17.68
C GLY A 36 1.50 -6.38 -18.77
N ALA A 37 0.64 -7.08 -19.54
CA ALA A 37 1.06 -8.03 -20.56
C ALA A 37 1.03 -7.47 -22.00
N ASN A 38 0.81 -6.16 -22.19
CA ASN A 38 0.60 -5.53 -23.50
C ASN A 38 -0.57 -6.16 -24.30
N GLN A 39 -1.57 -6.70 -23.61
CA GLN A 39 -2.74 -7.33 -24.23
C GLN A 39 -3.93 -6.38 -24.25
N GLN A 40 -3.73 -5.18 -24.79
CA GLN A 40 -4.72 -4.09 -24.80
C GLN A 40 -6.05 -4.49 -25.48
N TRP A 41 -6.00 -5.44 -26.41
CA TRP A 41 -7.19 -5.99 -27.05
C TRP A 41 -8.10 -6.71 -26.04
N LEU A 42 -7.52 -7.43 -25.07
CA LEU A 42 -8.27 -8.11 -24.02
C LEU A 42 -8.91 -7.13 -23.05
N ALA A 43 -8.27 -5.98 -22.81
CA ALA A 43 -8.79 -4.92 -21.94
C ALA A 43 -10.03 -4.22 -22.53
N ARG A 44 -10.07 -4.08 -23.86
CA ARG A 44 -11.14 -3.38 -24.60
C ARG A 44 -12.19 -4.30 -25.19
N ASN A 45 -11.99 -5.63 -25.12
CA ASN A 45 -12.92 -6.60 -25.68
C ASN A 45 -14.20 -6.69 -24.84
N GLN A 46 -15.29 -6.15 -25.38
CA GLN A 46 -16.63 -6.17 -24.76
C GLN A 46 -17.14 -7.59 -24.53
N GLY A 47 -16.67 -8.58 -25.29
CA GLY A 47 -17.02 -10.00 -25.09
C GLY A 47 -16.52 -10.59 -23.77
N LYS A 48 -15.72 -9.86 -22.99
CA LYS A 48 -15.28 -10.26 -21.66
C LYS A 48 -16.14 -9.73 -20.52
N ILE A 49 -17.15 -8.92 -20.81
CA ILE A 49 -18.00 -8.33 -19.78
C ILE A 49 -19.24 -9.21 -19.64
N VAL A 50 -19.44 -9.77 -18.44
CA VAL A 50 -20.64 -10.51 -18.06
C VAL A 50 -21.41 -9.71 -17.03
N HIS A 51 -22.72 -9.59 -17.21
CA HIS A 51 -23.59 -8.90 -16.26
C HIS A 51 -24.12 -9.91 -15.22
N ILE A 52 -23.75 -9.73 -13.96
CA ILE A 52 -24.10 -10.63 -12.85
C ILE A 52 -24.64 -9.86 -11.65
N CYS A 53 -25.43 -10.49 -10.77
CA CYS A 53 -25.94 -9.77 -9.60
C CYS A 53 -24.81 -9.37 -8.65
N ARG A 54 -25.02 -8.29 -7.87
CA ARG A 54 -23.99 -7.75 -6.97
C ARG A 54 -23.44 -8.80 -5.99
N LYS A 55 -24.30 -9.67 -5.46
CA LYS A 55 -23.89 -10.77 -4.57
C LYS A 55 -22.88 -11.71 -5.24
N CYS A 56 -23.11 -12.09 -6.50
CA CYS A 56 -22.18 -12.94 -7.25
C CYS A 56 -20.94 -12.17 -7.70
N HIS A 57 -21.09 -10.88 -8.06
CA HIS A 57 -19.96 -10.00 -8.36
C HIS A 57 -18.98 -9.93 -7.19
N ASP A 58 -19.47 -9.76 -5.97
CA ASP A 58 -18.63 -9.62 -4.78
C ASP A 58 -17.94 -10.93 -4.34
N GLN A 59 -18.42 -12.08 -4.85
CA GLN A 59 -17.78 -13.39 -4.69
C GLN A 59 -16.68 -13.66 -5.72
N MET A 60 -16.52 -12.81 -6.75
CA MET A 60 -15.49 -13.01 -7.75
C MET A 60 -14.10 -12.79 -7.16
N ALA A 61 -13.12 -13.59 -7.61
CA ALA A 61 -11.74 -13.53 -7.13
C ALA A 61 -11.16 -12.12 -7.24
N ASP A 62 -11.44 -11.40 -8.32
CA ASP A 62 -11.02 -10.01 -8.51
C ASP A 62 -11.60 -9.07 -7.44
N SER A 63 -12.90 -9.18 -7.14
CA SER A 63 -13.55 -8.36 -6.12
C SER A 63 -13.02 -8.67 -4.73
N MET A 64 -12.88 -9.96 -4.39
CA MET A 64 -12.28 -10.38 -3.12
C MET A 64 -10.82 -9.91 -2.97
N MET A 65 -10.02 -9.97 -4.05
CA MET A 65 -8.63 -9.53 -4.03
C MET A 65 -8.53 -8.01 -3.79
N ARG A 66 -9.36 -7.20 -4.45
CA ARG A 66 -9.44 -5.75 -4.21
C ARG A 66 -9.79 -5.44 -2.76
N ASN A 67 -10.85 -6.06 -2.23
CA ASN A 67 -11.28 -5.88 -0.85
C ASN A 67 -10.17 -6.26 0.16
N ARG A 68 -9.39 -7.32 -0.12
CA ARG A 68 -8.25 -7.72 0.72
C ARG A 68 -7.12 -6.70 0.67
N LEU A 69 -6.81 -6.16 -0.51
CA LEU A 69 -5.79 -5.13 -0.68
C LEU A 69 -6.18 -3.83 0.01
N GLU A 70 -7.43 -3.39 -0.14
CA GLU A 70 -7.98 -2.21 0.54
C GLU A 70 -7.91 -2.37 2.06
N LYS A 71 -8.42 -3.48 2.62
CA LYS A 71 -8.31 -3.77 4.06
C LYS A 71 -6.86 -3.81 4.56
N LYS A 72 -5.93 -4.32 3.76
CA LYS A 72 -4.51 -4.33 4.10
C LYS A 72 -3.92 -2.92 4.12
N ALA A 73 -4.33 -2.06 3.20
CA ALA A 73 -3.93 -0.65 3.14
C ALA A 73 -4.51 0.14 4.32
N GLU A 74 -5.76 -0.11 4.72
CA GLU A 74 -6.36 0.47 5.93
C GLU A 74 -5.60 0.06 7.19
N ALA A 75 -5.19 -1.21 7.29
CA ALA A 75 -4.41 -1.70 8.43
C ALA A 75 -2.97 -1.15 8.48
N ASN A 76 -2.39 -0.79 7.33
CA ASN A 76 -1.04 -0.24 7.21
C ASN A 76 -1.08 1.03 6.37
N PRO A 77 -1.60 2.15 6.92
CA PRO A 77 -1.67 3.39 6.17
C PRO A 77 -0.25 3.82 5.75
N PRO A 78 -0.06 4.28 4.49
CA PRO A 78 1.21 4.79 4.02
C PRO A 78 1.49 6.10 4.77
N GLY A 79 2.19 6.02 5.90
CA GLY A 79 2.35 7.16 6.79
C GLY A 79 2.45 6.85 8.28
N LYS A 80 2.40 5.59 8.72
CA LYS A 80 3.04 5.23 10.01
C LYS A 80 4.55 5.36 9.84
N SER A 81 5.04 6.61 9.77
CA SER A 81 6.44 6.91 10.06
C SER A 81 6.70 6.21 11.40
N ARG A 82 7.63 5.26 11.41
CA ARG A 82 8.18 4.79 12.68
C ARG A 82 8.69 6.07 13.32
N GLY A 83 7.98 6.58 14.33
CA GLY A 83 8.13 7.94 14.85
C GLY A 83 9.61 8.26 14.90
N GLU A 84 10.00 9.41 14.33
CA GLU A 84 11.40 9.81 14.19
C GLU A 84 12.14 9.49 15.49
N PHE A 85 12.94 8.42 15.47
CA PHE A 85 13.60 7.95 16.68
C PHE A 85 14.59 9.03 17.09
N LEU A 86 14.22 9.80 18.11
CA LEU A 86 15.09 10.78 18.75
C LEU A 86 16.18 10.02 19.48
N CYS A 87 17.42 10.24 19.08
CA CYS A 87 18.55 9.64 19.74
C CYS A 87 18.64 10.17 21.18
N SER A 88 18.45 9.32 22.19
CA SER A 88 18.52 9.71 23.61
C SER A 88 19.91 10.23 24.06
N ARG A 89 20.94 10.10 23.21
CA ARG A 89 22.29 10.63 23.49
C ARG A 89 22.44 12.07 23.00
N CYS A 90 22.13 12.34 21.74
CA CYS A 90 22.41 13.64 21.09
C CYS A 90 21.16 14.49 20.79
N GLY A 91 19.96 13.91 20.88
CA GLY A 91 18.69 14.59 20.59
C GLY A 91 18.37 14.76 19.10
N ARG A 92 19.18 14.21 18.17
CA ARG A 92 18.91 14.26 16.72
C ARG A 92 18.13 13.02 16.26
N THR A 93 17.34 13.17 15.20
CA THR A 93 16.55 12.08 14.61
C THR A 93 17.37 11.28 13.58
N GLY A 94 16.86 10.11 13.18
CA GLY A 94 17.46 9.28 12.12
C GLY A 94 18.44 8.20 12.60
N HIS A 95 18.73 8.10 13.90
CA HIS A 95 19.59 7.05 14.45
C HIS A 95 19.28 6.72 15.92
N ASN A 96 19.74 5.56 16.39
CA ASN A 96 19.62 5.13 17.78
C ASN A 96 20.90 5.45 18.60
N ARG A 97 20.84 5.27 19.93
CA ARG A 97 21.99 5.53 20.84
C ARG A 97 23.25 4.75 20.45
N SER A 98 23.11 3.50 20.01
CA SER A 98 24.22 2.61 19.68
C SER A 98 24.97 3.06 18.41
N SER A 99 24.26 3.66 17.45
CA SER A 99 24.83 4.20 16.21
C SER A 99 25.13 5.71 16.30
N CYS A 100 25.12 6.29 17.50
CA CYS A 100 25.32 7.73 17.69
C CYS A 100 26.81 8.11 17.68
N LEU A 101 27.22 8.80 16.61
CA LEU A 101 28.58 9.32 16.42
C LEU A 101 28.71 10.82 16.78
N ALA A 102 27.66 11.44 17.31
CA ALA A 102 27.68 12.85 17.67
C ALA A 102 28.58 13.14 18.89
N THR A 103 29.35 14.23 18.80
CA THR A 103 30.18 14.77 19.89
C THR A 103 29.50 15.89 20.66
N THR A 104 28.40 16.42 20.13
CA THR A 104 27.59 17.50 20.73
C THR A 104 26.12 17.13 20.71
N ARG A 105 25.36 17.65 21.68
CA ARG A 105 23.89 17.61 21.65
C ARG A 105 23.32 18.62 20.65
N VAL A 106 22.02 18.53 20.40
CA VAL A 106 21.28 19.54 19.61
C VAL A 106 21.37 20.94 20.24
N ASP A 107 21.44 21.03 21.57
CA ASP A 107 21.55 22.28 22.34
C ASP A 107 22.97 22.88 22.37
N GLY A 108 23.92 22.30 21.63
CA GLY A 108 25.31 22.76 21.59
C GLY A 108 26.18 22.33 22.78
N SER A 109 25.61 21.71 23.82
CA SER A 109 26.40 21.16 24.94
C SER A 109 27.27 19.99 24.49
N GLU A 110 28.53 19.97 24.93
CA GLU A 110 29.46 18.86 24.65
C GLU A 110 28.98 17.55 25.28
N LEU A 111 28.96 16.48 24.48
CA LEU A 111 28.73 15.14 25.00
C LEU A 111 30.03 14.65 25.61
N TRP A 112 29.99 14.28 26.90
CA TRP A 112 31.13 13.68 27.57
C TRP A 112 31.66 12.49 26.76
N ASN A 113 32.85 12.66 26.17
CA ASN A 113 33.53 11.64 25.40
C ASN A 113 34.60 10.98 26.27
N PRO A 114 34.40 9.73 26.74
CA PRO A 114 35.39 9.05 27.57
C PRO A 114 36.75 8.87 26.88
N LYS A 115 36.84 9.01 25.55
CA LYS A 115 38.11 8.94 24.81
C LYS A 115 38.93 10.25 24.84
N ALA A 116 38.34 11.38 25.21
CA ALA A 116 39.04 12.67 25.25
C ALA A 116 39.83 12.91 26.55
N VAL A 117 39.63 12.08 27.59
CA VAL A 117 40.25 12.28 28.92
C VAL A 117 41.71 11.78 28.98
N LYS A 118 42.21 11.05 27.98
CA LYS A 118 43.59 10.55 27.96
C LYS A 118 44.56 11.53 27.30
N ALA A 119 44.68 12.73 27.85
CA ALA A 119 45.77 13.66 27.53
C ALA A 119 46.10 14.55 28.74
N LYS A 120 46.32 13.96 29.92
CA LYS A 120 47.00 14.66 31.02
C LYS A 120 48.46 14.21 30.99
N LYS A 121 49.36 15.09 30.52
CA LYS A 121 50.81 14.89 30.43
C LYS A 121 51.36 14.40 31.78
N LYS A 122 52.22 13.36 31.74
CA LYS A 122 53.05 12.90 32.86
C LYS A 122 54.04 14.04 33.23
N PRO A 123 54.18 14.44 34.50
CA PRO A 123 55.20 15.42 34.87
C PRO A 123 56.60 14.81 34.69
N GLU A 124 57.47 15.59 34.06
CA GLU A 124 58.90 15.32 33.87
C GLU A 124 59.58 15.26 35.25
N ARG A 125 60.42 14.25 35.45
CA ARG A 125 61.13 13.99 36.71
C ARG A 125 62.63 13.95 36.44
#